data_AF-I1A4G6-F1
#
_entry.id   AF-I1A4G6-F1
#
_cell.length_a   1.000
_cell.length_b   1.000
_cell.length_c   1.000
_cell.angle_alpha   90.00
_cell.angle_beta   90.00
_cell.angle_gamma   90.00
#
_symmetry.space_group_name_H-M   'P 1'
#
loop_
_entity.id
_entity.type
_entity.pdbx_description
1 polymer ?
#
loop_
_entity_poly.entity_id
_entity_poly.type
_entity_poly.pdbx_seq_one_letter_code
_entity_poly.pdbx_strand_id
1 'polypeptide(L)'
;MKFITKNFKIEGSEWVKIQNEALKFLESQKQKINQQIILDFATDGYLEATITNEFRENSQKIKDFQFFFRPIVLNKESNINQLSFELKSFYFDKEDLKDLSSNNYKDLNFSLNPGYEMQISEFTKSYISNFKFREDKGKEAVVSDTDVVRIEVKDLKKGLNQKFELVASKDLDDINLEKFIIGKQVGQKFIYKPNNDFELEVLVLGAFKVISEPITDLNAHKIGIEELKTLSDVKKYIYDSLMEQIVGEALFEYGWRIVESIKEENNEIELPEELIQSDINAFNFAPSFEGNKEEIVHSSIVNYFWFNWVARKFDISITNNELNYEVKRVKTFLNMENNKQVDIKKVADAILMKKLAVKVLKESKNSFIDEFDKYIIFEEKNKA
;
A
#
# COMPACT_ATOMS: atom_id res chain seq x y z
N MET A 1 28.54 11.07 12.30
CA MET A 1 28.16 9.93 11.43
C MET A 1 29.40 9.37 10.74
N LYS A 2 29.52 8.04 10.57
CA LYS A 2 30.65 7.38 9.90
C LYS A 2 30.32 7.08 8.44
N PHE A 3 31.34 6.78 7.63
CA PHE A 3 31.15 6.37 6.24
C PHE A 3 32.18 5.34 5.77
N ILE A 4 31.80 4.57 4.74
CA ILE A 4 32.69 3.69 3.97
C ILE A 4 32.59 4.05 2.48
N THR A 5 33.69 3.93 1.76
CA THR A 5 33.72 4.15 0.30
C THR A 5 34.16 2.88 -0.42
N LYS A 6 33.43 2.50 -1.47
CA LYS A 6 33.78 1.41 -2.38
C LYS A 6 33.95 1.94 -3.79
N ASN A 7 35.07 1.59 -4.43
CA ASN A 7 35.37 1.94 -5.81
C ASN A 7 34.83 0.89 -6.76
N PHE A 8 34.14 1.33 -7.81
CA PHE A 8 33.66 0.48 -8.88
C PHE A 8 34.27 0.94 -10.21
N LYS A 9 34.73 -0.02 -11.00
CA LYS A 9 35.19 0.20 -12.37
C LYS A 9 34.76 -0.99 -13.22
N ILE A 10 34.05 -0.69 -14.30
CA ILE A 10 33.63 -1.67 -15.31
C ILE A 10 34.13 -1.22 -16.67
N GLU A 11 34.77 -2.13 -17.40
CA GLU A 11 35.41 -1.84 -18.67
C GLU A 11 35.33 -3.04 -19.63
N GLY A 12 35.64 -2.80 -20.90
CA GLY A 12 35.75 -3.85 -21.91
C GLY A 12 34.41 -4.54 -22.21
N SER A 13 34.45 -5.87 -22.35
CA SER A 13 33.30 -6.65 -22.85
C SER A 13 32.07 -6.57 -21.95
N GLU A 14 32.25 -6.42 -20.64
CA GLU A 14 31.13 -6.32 -19.69
C GLU A 14 30.38 -4.99 -19.87
N TRP A 15 31.12 -3.88 -19.98
CA TRP A 15 30.53 -2.57 -20.21
C TRP A 15 29.83 -2.47 -21.58
N VAL A 16 30.45 -3.04 -22.62
CA VAL A 16 29.84 -3.12 -23.96
C VAL A 16 28.55 -3.95 -23.93
N LYS A 17 28.49 -5.02 -23.14
CA LYS A 17 27.28 -5.84 -22.99
C LYS A 17 26.13 -5.02 -22.39
N ILE A 18 26.39 -4.25 -21.32
CA ILE A 18 25.38 -3.40 -20.68
C ILE A 18 24.88 -2.31 -21.64
N GLN A 19 25.78 -1.67 -22.39
CA GLN A 19 25.40 -0.70 -23.43
C GLN A 19 24.52 -1.33 -24.52
N ASN A 20 24.81 -2.57 -24.94
CA ASN A 20 23.99 -3.28 -25.92
C ASN A 20 22.61 -3.67 -25.38
N GLU A 21 22.50 -4.01 -24.10
CA GLU A 21 21.20 -4.26 -23.45
C GLU A 21 20.37 -2.99 -23.34
N ALA A 22 21.00 -1.86 -22.98
CA ALA A 22 20.37 -0.54 -22.99
C ALA A 22 19.87 -0.17 -24.40
N LEU A 23 20.70 -0.36 -25.44
CA LEU A 23 20.30 -0.12 -26.83
C LEU A 23 19.06 -0.94 -27.22
N LYS A 24 19.06 -2.26 -26.97
CA LYS A 24 17.92 -3.13 -27.29
C LYS A 24 16.63 -2.67 -26.61
N PHE A 25 16.72 -2.23 -25.35
CA PHE A 25 15.57 -1.69 -24.63
C PHE A 25 15.09 -0.39 -25.27
N LEU A 26 15.99 0.56 -25.55
CA LEU A 26 15.64 1.84 -26.17
C LEU A 26 15.03 1.65 -27.57
N GLU A 27 15.53 0.71 -28.38
CA GLU A 27 14.99 0.37 -29.70
C GLU A 27 13.54 -0.12 -29.60
N SER A 28 13.21 -0.90 -28.56
CA SER A 28 11.85 -1.36 -28.32
C SER A 28 10.85 -0.22 -28.06
N GLN A 29 11.34 0.95 -27.61
CA GLN A 29 10.53 2.14 -27.33
C GLN A 29 10.31 3.04 -28.56
N LYS A 30 10.85 2.68 -29.74
CA LYS A 30 10.75 3.44 -31.00
C LYS A 30 11.21 4.90 -30.91
N GLN A 31 12.19 5.19 -30.05
CA GLN A 31 12.76 6.52 -29.89
C GLN A 31 13.94 6.74 -30.86
N LYS A 32 14.32 8.01 -31.11
CA LYS A 32 15.54 8.34 -31.84
C LYS A 32 16.74 8.19 -30.90
N ILE A 33 17.59 7.21 -31.18
CA ILE A 33 18.68 6.81 -30.28
C ILE A 33 20.02 7.35 -30.81
N ASN A 34 20.86 7.85 -29.90
CA ASN A 34 22.26 8.17 -30.17
C ASN A 34 23.15 7.57 -29.08
N GLN A 35 24.47 7.60 -29.27
CA GLN A 35 25.43 6.99 -28.34
C GLN A 35 25.33 7.56 -26.91
N GLN A 36 25.05 8.85 -26.76
CA GLN A 36 24.94 9.47 -25.43
C GLN A 36 23.72 8.94 -24.68
N ILE A 37 22.56 8.83 -25.35
CA ILE A 37 21.34 8.26 -24.75
C ILE A 37 21.57 6.82 -24.31
N ILE A 38 22.29 6.03 -25.10
CA ILE A 38 22.66 4.65 -24.74
C ILE A 38 23.54 4.65 -23.49
N LEU A 39 24.58 5.50 -23.46
CA LEU A 39 25.50 5.60 -22.33
C LEU A 39 24.81 6.06 -21.06
N ASP A 40 23.94 7.07 -21.13
CA ASP A 40 23.20 7.59 -19.98
C ASP A 40 22.27 6.50 -19.42
N PHE A 41 21.48 5.85 -20.28
CA PHE A 41 20.57 4.78 -19.85
C PHE A 41 21.32 3.57 -19.28
N ALA A 42 22.42 3.16 -19.90
CA ALA A 42 23.29 2.09 -19.41
C ALA A 42 23.92 2.43 -18.06
N THR A 43 24.40 3.67 -17.92
CA THR A 43 25.02 4.17 -16.69
C THR A 43 24.01 4.21 -15.55
N ASP A 44 22.85 4.82 -15.76
CA ASP A 44 21.82 4.96 -14.73
C ASP A 44 21.27 3.59 -14.30
N GLY A 45 21.02 2.69 -15.27
CA GLY A 45 20.56 1.34 -14.98
C GLY A 45 21.58 0.52 -14.17
N TYR A 46 22.86 0.59 -14.53
CA TYR A 46 23.92 -0.12 -13.79
C TYR A 46 24.14 0.48 -12.39
N LEU A 47 24.17 1.82 -12.28
CA LEU A 47 24.29 2.51 -11.00
C LEU A 47 23.15 2.15 -10.06
N GLU A 48 21.90 2.22 -10.50
CA GLU A 48 20.76 1.93 -9.63
C GLU A 48 20.78 0.49 -9.14
N ALA A 49 21.12 -0.46 -10.02
CA ALA A 49 21.28 -1.87 -9.64
C ALA A 49 22.40 -2.07 -8.62
N THR A 50 23.53 -1.38 -8.78
CA THR A 50 24.69 -1.46 -7.87
C THR A 50 24.36 -0.83 -6.51
N ILE A 51 23.76 0.36 -6.49
CA ILE A 51 23.30 1.05 -5.28
C ILE A 51 22.30 0.16 -4.52
N THR A 52 21.31 -0.40 -5.21
CA THR A 52 20.29 -1.26 -4.59
C THR A 52 20.90 -2.52 -3.97
N ASN A 53 21.85 -3.16 -4.66
CA ASN A 53 22.54 -4.34 -4.14
C ASN A 53 23.39 -3.99 -2.91
N GLU A 54 24.20 -2.93 -2.98
CA GLU A 54 25.02 -2.46 -1.87
C GLU A 54 24.16 -2.08 -0.66
N PHE A 55 23.07 -1.35 -0.87
CA PHE A 55 22.14 -0.96 0.19
C PHE A 55 21.48 -2.19 0.83
N ARG A 56 21.06 -3.18 0.04
CA ARG A 56 20.48 -4.43 0.55
C ARG A 56 21.48 -5.26 1.36
N GLU A 57 22.75 -5.29 0.96
CA GLU A 57 23.80 -5.96 1.75
C GLU A 57 24.04 -5.22 3.07
N ASN A 58 24.14 -3.90 3.01
CA ASN A 58 24.34 -3.07 4.19
C ASN A 58 23.15 -3.09 5.15
N SER A 59 21.91 -3.21 4.65
CA SER A 59 20.71 -3.29 5.49
C SER A 59 20.68 -4.57 6.34
N GLN A 60 21.39 -5.63 5.96
CA GLN A 60 21.49 -6.84 6.80
C GLN A 60 22.29 -6.61 8.08
N LYS A 61 23.19 -5.62 8.08
CA LYS A 61 24.05 -5.27 9.22
C LYS A 61 23.30 -4.56 10.36
N ILE A 62 22.01 -4.27 10.17
CA ILE A 62 21.12 -3.80 11.25
C ILE A 62 21.10 -4.77 12.44
N LYS A 63 21.31 -6.07 12.20
CA LYS A 63 21.44 -7.10 13.23
C LYS A 63 22.61 -6.81 14.17
N ASP A 64 23.67 -6.20 13.65
CA ASP A 64 24.88 -5.82 14.38
C ASP A 64 24.80 -4.37 14.91
N PHE A 65 23.60 -3.77 14.95
CA PHE A 65 23.36 -2.37 15.31
C PHE A 65 24.11 -1.38 14.40
N GLN A 66 24.24 -1.72 13.11
CA GLN A 66 24.74 -0.80 12.10
C GLN A 66 23.61 -0.36 11.17
N PHE A 67 23.34 0.94 11.16
CA PHE A 67 22.23 1.55 10.43
C PHE A 67 22.77 2.32 9.24
N PHE A 68 22.80 1.66 8.08
CA PHE A 68 23.26 2.24 6.84
C PHE A 68 22.15 3.02 6.13
N PHE A 69 22.53 4.14 5.53
CA PHE A 69 21.70 4.92 4.63
C PHE A 69 21.97 4.54 3.18
N ARG A 70 21.12 5.02 2.26
CA ARG A 70 21.30 4.76 0.83
C ARG A 70 22.67 5.30 0.37
N PRO A 71 23.51 4.50 -0.31
CA PRO A 71 24.81 4.95 -0.78
C PRO A 71 24.68 6.11 -1.78
N ILE A 72 25.62 7.05 -1.71
CA ILE A 72 25.73 8.16 -2.67
C ILE A 72 26.79 7.85 -3.72
N VAL A 73 26.54 8.28 -4.96
CA VAL A 73 27.47 8.13 -6.08
C VAL A 73 28.41 9.33 -6.14
N LEU A 74 29.71 9.09 -6.06
CA LEU A 74 30.76 10.10 -6.20
C LEU A 74 31.66 9.78 -7.39
N ASN A 75 32.39 10.80 -7.87
CA ASN A 75 33.44 10.67 -8.89
C ASN A 75 33.01 9.83 -10.12
N LYS A 76 31.77 10.02 -10.58
CA LYS A 76 31.21 9.30 -11.72
C LYS A 76 31.88 9.74 -13.01
N GLU A 77 32.54 8.81 -13.68
CA GLU A 77 33.07 8.96 -15.04
C GLU A 77 32.47 7.87 -15.94
N SER A 78 31.85 8.27 -17.05
CA SER A 78 31.25 7.34 -18.01
C SER A 78 31.64 7.72 -19.43
N ASN A 79 32.14 6.76 -20.20
CA ASN A 79 32.42 6.88 -21.62
C ASN A 79 32.22 5.53 -22.32
N ILE A 80 32.47 5.47 -23.63
CA ILE A 80 32.25 4.25 -24.44
C ILE A 80 33.06 3.05 -23.92
N ASN A 81 34.24 3.30 -23.35
CA ASN A 81 35.19 2.25 -22.97
C ASN A 81 35.02 1.79 -21.52
N GLN A 82 34.57 2.67 -20.63
CA GLN A 82 34.46 2.37 -19.20
C GLN A 82 33.39 3.20 -18.49
N LEU A 83 32.93 2.67 -17.36
CA LEU A 83 32.22 3.38 -16.30
C LEU A 83 33.00 3.19 -14.99
N SER A 84 33.32 4.27 -14.30
CA SER A 84 33.91 4.24 -12.95
C SER A 84 33.22 5.22 -12.02
N PHE A 85 33.06 4.84 -10.77
CA PHE A 85 32.42 5.65 -9.74
C PHE A 85 32.78 5.13 -8.34
N GLU A 86 32.48 5.95 -7.35
CA GLU A 86 32.58 5.62 -5.94
C GLU A 86 31.19 5.53 -5.32
N LEU A 87 30.95 4.51 -4.49
CA LEU A 87 29.79 4.46 -3.60
C LEU A 87 30.23 4.79 -2.18
N LYS A 88 29.76 5.91 -1.65
CA LYS A 88 29.96 6.31 -0.26
C LYS A 88 28.70 5.99 0.55
N SER A 89 28.82 5.11 1.54
CA SER A 89 27.72 4.67 2.39
C SER A 89 27.89 5.21 3.79
N PHE A 90 26.96 6.06 4.21
CA PHE A 90 26.91 6.59 5.56
C PHE A 90 26.22 5.62 6.52
N TYR A 91 26.65 5.61 7.78
CA TYR A 91 26.03 4.80 8.81
C TYR A 91 26.27 5.31 10.22
N PHE A 92 25.43 4.83 11.14
CA PHE A 92 25.69 4.80 12.58
C PHE A 92 26.00 3.38 13.02
N ASP A 93 26.94 3.21 13.94
CA ASP A 93 27.17 1.95 14.64
C ASP A 93 26.83 2.03 16.13
N LYS A 94 27.01 0.90 16.81
CA LYS A 94 26.72 0.77 18.24
C LYS A 94 27.38 1.85 19.11
N GLU A 95 28.61 2.28 18.79
CA GLU A 95 29.31 3.29 19.58
C GLU A 95 28.71 4.69 19.39
N ASP A 96 28.24 4.99 18.18
CA ASP A 96 27.55 6.26 17.90
C ASP A 96 26.17 6.34 18.58
N LEU A 97 25.58 5.19 18.90
CA LEU A 97 24.20 5.06 19.39
C LEU A 97 24.11 4.70 20.89
N LYS A 98 25.24 4.60 21.59
CA LYS A 98 25.29 4.11 22.98
C LYS A 98 24.55 5.00 23.98
N ASP A 99 24.47 6.30 23.68
CA ASP A 99 23.84 7.31 24.54
C ASP A 99 22.36 7.52 24.21
N LEU A 100 21.82 6.82 23.21
CA LEU A 100 20.40 6.92 22.88
C LEU A 100 19.52 6.29 23.97
N SER A 101 18.60 7.08 24.50
CA SER A 101 17.61 6.66 25.48
C SER A 101 16.30 6.24 24.82
N SER A 102 15.55 5.41 25.52
CA SER A 102 14.19 5.00 25.16
C SER A 102 13.37 4.84 26.43
N ASN A 103 13.25 5.90 27.21
CA ASN A 103 12.55 5.84 28.50
C ASN A 103 11.38 6.80 28.57
N ASN A 104 11.39 7.92 27.84
CA ASN A 104 10.36 8.96 27.90
C ASN A 104 8.96 8.45 27.55
N TYR A 105 8.85 7.41 26.71
CA TYR A 105 7.55 6.87 26.34
C TYR A 105 6.80 6.20 27.51
N LYS A 106 7.46 5.90 28.63
CA LYS A 106 6.87 5.17 29.77
C LYS A 106 5.74 5.94 30.45
N ASP A 107 5.75 7.26 30.36
CA ASP A 107 4.73 8.14 30.93
C ASP A 107 3.54 8.39 29.97
N LEU A 108 3.60 7.84 28.74
CA LEU A 108 2.53 7.99 27.78
C LEU A 108 1.32 7.14 28.19
N ASN A 109 0.17 7.80 28.33
CA ASN A 109 -1.09 7.11 28.52
C ASN A 109 -1.63 6.57 27.19
N PHE A 110 -2.12 5.32 27.24
CA PHE A 110 -2.90 4.69 26.20
C PHE A 110 -4.39 4.72 26.58
N SER A 111 -5.23 5.06 25.61
CA SER A 111 -6.69 5.03 25.75
C SER A 111 -7.32 4.92 24.37
N LEU A 112 -8.42 4.16 24.28
CA LEU A 112 -9.32 4.27 23.13
C LEU A 112 -10.01 5.63 23.13
N ASN A 113 -10.52 6.04 21.97
CA ASN A 113 -11.38 7.20 21.88
C ASN A 113 -12.61 7.01 22.81
N PRO A 114 -12.87 7.89 23.79
CA PRO A 114 -13.93 7.69 24.80
C PRO A 114 -15.36 7.61 24.23
N GLY A 115 -15.58 7.88 22.94
CA GLY A 115 -16.87 7.75 22.26
C GLY A 115 -17.05 6.50 21.37
N TYR A 116 -16.10 5.56 21.36
CA TYR A 116 -16.08 4.46 20.38
C TYR A 116 -17.35 3.59 20.40
N GLU A 117 -17.89 3.27 21.58
CA GLU A 117 -19.09 2.42 21.70
C GLU A 117 -20.33 3.07 21.06
N MET A 118 -20.47 4.38 21.25
CA MET A 118 -21.58 5.16 20.69
C MET A 118 -21.45 5.24 19.16
N GLN A 119 -20.24 5.46 18.64
CA GLN A 119 -19.97 5.46 17.21
C GLN A 119 -20.32 4.11 16.56
N ILE A 120 -19.92 3.00 17.18
CA ILE A 120 -20.27 1.65 16.70
C ILE A 120 -21.79 1.45 16.72
N SER A 121 -22.45 1.84 17.81
CA SER A 121 -23.91 1.69 17.95
C SER A 121 -24.67 2.49 16.89
N GLU A 122 -24.29 3.74 16.66
CA GLU A 122 -24.90 4.61 15.65
C GLU A 122 -24.66 4.09 14.24
N PHE A 123 -23.43 3.69 13.91
CA PHE A 123 -23.11 3.07 12.63
C PHE A 123 -23.94 1.80 12.42
N THR A 124 -23.97 0.90 13.41
CA THR A 124 -24.70 -0.38 13.34
C THR A 124 -26.19 -0.13 13.09
N LYS A 125 -26.79 0.82 13.81
CA LYS A 125 -28.20 1.19 13.63
C LYS A 125 -28.45 1.75 12.23
N SER A 126 -27.59 2.65 11.75
CA SER A 126 -27.70 3.24 10.41
C SER A 126 -27.55 2.19 9.31
N TYR A 127 -26.53 1.34 9.43
CA TYR A 127 -26.25 0.27 8.47
C TYR A 127 -27.42 -0.72 8.39
N ILE A 128 -27.93 -1.20 9.53
CA ILE A 128 -29.08 -2.11 9.58
C ILE A 128 -30.33 -1.49 8.97
N SER A 129 -30.59 -0.21 9.24
CA SER A 129 -31.83 0.46 8.80
C SER A 129 -31.80 0.79 7.30
N ASN A 130 -30.62 1.11 6.76
CA ASN A 130 -30.45 1.60 5.39
C ASN A 130 -29.84 0.57 4.43
N PHE A 131 -29.76 -0.69 4.85
CA PHE A 131 -29.16 -1.74 4.03
C PHE A 131 -29.93 -1.91 2.71
N LYS A 132 -29.18 -2.25 1.67
CA LYS A 132 -29.71 -2.45 0.31
C LYS A 132 -29.49 -3.89 -0.09
N PHE A 133 -30.54 -4.69 -0.01
CA PHE A 133 -30.52 -6.07 -0.51
C PHE A 133 -30.51 -6.08 -2.03
N ARG A 134 -29.82 -7.07 -2.60
CA ARG A 134 -29.86 -7.37 -4.03
C ARG A 134 -30.73 -8.61 -4.22
N GLU A 135 -31.88 -8.44 -4.86
CA GLU A 135 -32.75 -9.55 -5.21
C GLU A 135 -32.50 -9.94 -6.66
N ASP A 136 -32.09 -11.20 -6.88
CA ASP A 136 -31.94 -11.76 -8.22
C ASP A 136 -33.31 -11.81 -8.90
N LYS A 137 -33.44 -11.17 -10.07
CA LYS A 137 -34.69 -11.17 -10.84
C LYS A 137 -34.94 -12.52 -11.52
N GLY A 138 -33.96 -13.42 -11.52
CA GLY A 138 -34.05 -14.76 -12.07
C GLY A 138 -33.61 -14.87 -13.53
N LYS A 139 -33.67 -16.09 -14.05
CA LYS A 139 -33.35 -16.39 -15.45
C LYS A 139 -34.38 -15.75 -16.37
N GLU A 140 -33.91 -15.23 -17.51
CA GLU A 140 -34.74 -14.56 -18.54
C GLU A 140 -35.36 -13.22 -18.12
N ALA A 141 -35.02 -12.69 -16.94
CA ALA A 141 -35.49 -11.38 -16.50
C ALA A 141 -35.01 -10.27 -17.44
N VAL A 142 -35.88 -9.27 -17.67
CA VAL A 142 -35.56 -8.07 -18.44
C VAL A 142 -34.91 -7.04 -17.51
N VAL A 143 -33.78 -6.49 -17.93
CA VAL A 143 -33.09 -5.39 -17.25
C VAL A 143 -33.97 -4.13 -17.27
N SER A 144 -34.19 -3.55 -16.10
CA SER A 144 -34.95 -2.32 -15.89
C SER A 144 -34.02 -1.19 -15.42
N ASP A 145 -34.53 0.04 -15.49
CA ASP A 145 -33.85 1.21 -14.93
C ASP A 145 -33.50 0.97 -13.44
N THR A 146 -32.31 1.40 -13.01
CA THR A 146 -31.72 1.24 -11.67
C THR A 146 -31.33 -0.19 -11.25
N ASP A 147 -31.55 -1.21 -12.09
CA ASP A 147 -31.07 -2.55 -11.80
C ASP A 147 -29.53 -2.62 -11.79
N VAL A 148 -28.97 -3.41 -10.89
CA VAL A 148 -27.56 -3.79 -10.96
C VAL A 148 -27.44 -4.96 -11.93
N VAL A 149 -26.60 -4.84 -12.94
CA VAL A 149 -26.46 -5.84 -14.01
C VAL A 149 -25.05 -6.38 -14.02
N ARG A 150 -24.93 -7.71 -13.94
CA ARG A 150 -23.66 -8.41 -14.11
C ARG A 150 -23.50 -8.79 -15.57
N ILE A 151 -22.37 -8.42 -16.16
CA ILE A 151 -22.09 -8.69 -17.57
C ILE A 151 -20.72 -9.32 -17.79
N GLU A 152 -20.59 -10.03 -18.90
CA GLU A 152 -19.32 -10.40 -19.50
C GLU A 152 -19.14 -9.61 -20.80
N VAL A 153 -18.00 -8.93 -20.93
CA VAL A 153 -17.65 -8.11 -22.09
C VAL A 153 -16.43 -8.73 -22.75
N LYS A 154 -16.51 -8.92 -24.06
CA LYS A 154 -15.43 -9.38 -24.92
C LYS A 154 -15.07 -8.30 -25.93
N ASP A 155 -13.84 -7.81 -25.86
CA ASP A 155 -13.25 -6.95 -26.89
C ASP A 155 -12.99 -7.80 -28.14
N LEU A 156 -13.71 -7.53 -29.23
CA LEU A 156 -13.61 -8.32 -30.46
C LEU A 156 -12.28 -8.13 -31.20
N LYS A 157 -11.55 -7.04 -30.96
CA LYS A 157 -10.23 -6.79 -31.58
C LYS A 157 -9.10 -7.40 -30.76
N LYS A 158 -9.15 -7.30 -29.42
CA LYS A 158 -8.09 -7.77 -28.52
C LYS A 158 -8.30 -9.17 -27.96
N GLY A 159 -9.52 -9.71 -28.07
CA GLY A 159 -9.89 -11.01 -27.49
C GLY A 159 -9.89 -11.02 -25.96
N LEU A 160 -9.91 -9.85 -25.31
CA LEU A 160 -9.91 -9.74 -23.86
C LEU A 160 -11.34 -9.91 -23.34
N ASN A 161 -11.53 -10.85 -22.41
CA ASN A 161 -12.77 -11.04 -21.69
C ASN A 161 -12.67 -10.44 -20.28
N GLN A 162 -13.67 -9.66 -19.90
CA GLN A 162 -13.78 -9.12 -18.54
C GLN A 162 -15.22 -9.29 -18.04
N LYS A 163 -15.36 -9.49 -16.73
CA LYS A 163 -16.65 -9.53 -16.03
C LYS A 163 -16.70 -8.39 -15.05
N PHE A 164 -17.78 -7.63 -15.08
CA PHE A 164 -18.01 -6.55 -14.12
C PHE A 164 -19.51 -6.30 -13.93
N GLU A 165 -19.82 -5.46 -12.96
CA GLU A 165 -21.18 -5.03 -12.64
C GLU A 165 -21.33 -3.55 -12.99
N LEU A 166 -22.51 -3.17 -13.46
CA LEU A 166 -22.88 -1.78 -13.70
C LEU A 166 -24.31 -1.53 -13.21
N VAL A 167 -24.67 -0.26 -13.02
CA VAL A 167 -26.04 0.15 -12.70
C VAL A 167 -26.70 0.63 -13.98
N ALA A 168 -27.80 0.00 -14.37
CA ALA A 168 -28.59 0.44 -15.51
C ALA A 168 -29.19 1.82 -15.23
N SER A 169 -29.02 2.79 -16.13
CA SER A 169 -29.49 4.16 -15.91
C SER A 169 -30.02 4.77 -17.19
N LYS A 170 -31.29 5.18 -17.16
CA LYS A 170 -31.93 5.88 -18.29
C LYS A 170 -31.44 7.33 -18.46
N ASP A 171 -30.83 7.91 -17.43
CA ASP A 171 -30.47 9.33 -17.36
C ASP A 171 -29.15 9.64 -18.11
N LEU A 172 -28.46 8.61 -18.60
CA LEU A 172 -27.24 8.72 -19.39
C LEU A 172 -27.54 8.87 -20.89
N ASP A 173 -26.52 9.20 -21.69
CA ASP A 173 -26.64 9.22 -23.14
C ASP A 173 -26.70 7.81 -23.73
N ASP A 174 -27.33 7.65 -24.90
CA ASP A 174 -27.50 6.34 -25.59
C ASP A 174 -26.16 5.68 -25.98
N ILE A 175 -25.09 6.46 -25.99
CA ILE A 175 -23.73 5.98 -26.21
C ILE A 175 -23.26 5.14 -25.03
N ASN A 176 -23.79 5.29 -23.82
CA ASN A 176 -23.33 4.57 -22.62
C ASN A 176 -23.94 3.17 -22.51
N LEU A 177 -23.11 2.20 -22.12
CA LEU A 177 -23.51 0.80 -21.97
C LEU A 177 -24.61 0.63 -20.90
N GLU A 178 -24.55 1.43 -19.84
CA GLU A 178 -25.50 1.49 -18.73
C GLU A 178 -26.93 1.82 -19.18
N LYS A 179 -27.09 2.62 -20.24
CA LYS A 179 -28.40 2.89 -20.83
C LYS A 179 -28.78 1.83 -21.85
N PHE A 180 -27.82 1.43 -22.70
CA PHE A 180 -28.05 0.47 -23.77
C PHE A 180 -28.49 -0.91 -23.27
N ILE A 181 -28.11 -1.27 -22.04
CA ILE A 181 -28.46 -2.56 -21.43
C ILE A 181 -29.93 -2.63 -20.96
N ILE A 182 -30.62 -1.49 -20.83
CA ILE A 182 -32.02 -1.47 -20.43
C ILE A 182 -32.86 -2.19 -21.48
N GLY A 183 -33.76 -3.07 -21.04
CA GLY A 183 -34.58 -3.90 -21.92
C GLY A 183 -33.90 -5.16 -22.44
N LYS A 184 -32.61 -5.38 -22.16
CA LYS A 184 -31.94 -6.65 -22.46
C LYS A 184 -32.35 -7.74 -21.47
N GLN A 185 -32.35 -8.99 -21.92
CA GLN A 185 -32.67 -10.14 -21.07
C GLN A 185 -31.42 -10.79 -20.48
N VAL A 186 -31.55 -11.35 -19.28
CA VAL A 186 -30.52 -12.23 -18.72
C VAL A 186 -30.28 -13.41 -19.65
N GLY A 187 -29.03 -13.66 -20.01
CA GLY A 187 -28.60 -14.65 -21.00
C GLY A 187 -28.48 -14.10 -22.43
N GLN A 188 -28.96 -12.88 -22.70
CA GLN A 188 -28.88 -12.27 -24.01
C GLN A 188 -27.45 -11.84 -24.33
N LYS A 189 -27.00 -12.17 -25.55
CA LYS A 189 -25.80 -11.60 -26.17
C LYS A 189 -26.17 -10.47 -27.12
N PHE A 190 -25.41 -9.38 -27.09
CA PHE A 190 -25.56 -8.29 -28.03
C PHE A 190 -24.21 -7.63 -28.31
N ILE A 191 -24.15 -6.89 -29.40
CA ILE A 191 -23.00 -6.08 -29.78
C ILE A 191 -23.22 -4.64 -29.34
N TYR A 192 -22.23 -4.05 -28.69
CA TYR A 192 -22.21 -2.66 -28.27
C TYR A 192 -21.08 -1.92 -28.98
N LYS A 193 -21.42 -0.78 -29.61
CA LYS A 193 -20.52 0.05 -30.42
C LYS A 193 -20.59 1.50 -29.93
N PRO A 194 -19.73 1.92 -28.98
CA PRO A 194 -19.70 3.31 -28.54
C PRO A 194 -19.17 4.25 -29.64
N ASN A 195 -18.35 3.73 -30.57
CA ASN A 195 -17.86 4.44 -31.75
C ASN A 195 -17.44 3.44 -32.85
N ASN A 196 -16.98 3.95 -33.99
CA ASN A 196 -16.62 3.13 -35.15
C ASN A 196 -15.38 2.24 -34.92
N ASP A 197 -14.53 2.58 -33.96
CA ASP A 197 -13.26 1.89 -33.72
C ASP A 197 -13.33 0.86 -32.60
N PHE A 198 -14.45 0.77 -31.89
CA PHE A 198 -14.58 -0.07 -30.71
C PHE A 198 -15.89 -0.86 -30.74
N GLU A 199 -15.77 -2.19 -30.68
CA GLU A 199 -16.89 -3.11 -30.74
C GLU A 199 -16.73 -4.18 -29.64
N LEU A 200 -17.75 -4.27 -28.79
CA LEU A 200 -17.80 -5.18 -27.68
C LEU A 200 -18.93 -6.19 -27.88
N GLU A 201 -18.65 -7.48 -27.70
CA GLU A 201 -19.69 -8.47 -27.46
C GLU A 201 -20.00 -8.50 -25.96
N VAL A 202 -21.26 -8.24 -25.61
CA VAL A 202 -21.73 -8.19 -24.24
C VAL A 202 -22.73 -9.32 -24.00
N LEU A 203 -22.49 -10.11 -22.96
CA LEU A 203 -23.41 -11.13 -22.44
C LEU A 203 -23.95 -10.68 -21.09
N VAL A 204 -25.28 -10.59 -20.96
CA VAL A 204 -25.93 -10.32 -19.68
C VAL A 204 -25.93 -11.60 -18.84
N LEU A 205 -25.20 -11.60 -17.73
CA LEU A 205 -25.08 -12.76 -16.84
C LEU A 205 -26.16 -12.80 -15.76
N GLY A 206 -26.63 -11.64 -15.30
CA GLY A 206 -27.66 -11.53 -14.27
C GLY A 206 -28.14 -10.10 -14.08
N ALA A 207 -29.36 -9.95 -13.57
CA ALA A 207 -29.98 -8.67 -13.26
C ALA A 207 -30.55 -8.70 -11.84
N PHE A 208 -30.22 -7.70 -11.04
CA PHE A 208 -30.56 -7.62 -9.63
C PHE A 208 -31.33 -6.34 -9.34
N LYS A 209 -32.48 -6.50 -8.69
CA LYS A 209 -33.23 -5.36 -8.16
C LYS A 209 -32.64 -4.97 -6.81
N VAL A 210 -32.42 -3.68 -6.60
CA VAL A 210 -31.97 -3.16 -5.30
C VAL A 210 -33.18 -2.82 -4.45
N ILE A 211 -33.29 -3.44 -3.28
CA ILE A 211 -34.38 -3.22 -2.33
C ILE A 211 -33.81 -2.63 -1.05
N SER A 212 -34.27 -1.45 -0.70
CA SER A 212 -33.96 -0.82 0.60
C SER A 212 -34.96 -1.31 1.64
N GLU A 213 -34.52 -2.22 2.48
CA GLU A 213 -35.28 -2.70 3.64
C GLU A 213 -34.33 -2.97 4.81
N PRO A 214 -34.80 -2.84 6.07
CA PRO A 214 -33.94 -3.09 7.21
C PRO A 214 -33.53 -4.57 7.30
N ILE A 215 -32.35 -4.80 7.87
CA ILE A 215 -31.90 -6.15 8.20
C ILE A 215 -32.70 -6.68 9.40
N THR A 216 -33.22 -7.89 9.28
CA THR A 216 -34.02 -8.64 10.25
C THR A 216 -33.52 -10.09 10.32
N ASP A 217 -33.96 -10.86 11.30
CA ASP A 217 -33.61 -12.30 11.38
C ASP A 217 -34.11 -13.09 10.15
N LEU A 218 -35.19 -12.63 9.50
CA LEU A 218 -35.76 -13.30 8.34
C LEU A 218 -34.97 -13.05 7.05
N ASN A 219 -34.22 -11.95 6.94
CA ASN A 219 -33.49 -11.59 5.72
C ASN A 219 -31.96 -11.46 5.89
N ALA A 220 -31.41 -11.59 7.11
CA ALA A 220 -29.96 -11.52 7.36
C ALA A 220 -29.13 -12.46 6.47
N HIS A 221 -29.59 -13.70 6.27
CA HIS A 221 -28.94 -14.67 5.38
C HIS A 221 -28.80 -14.19 3.92
N LYS A 222 -29.63 -13.22 3.48
CA LYS A 222 -29.58 -12.65 2.12
C LYS A 222 -28.40 -11.68 1.92
N ILE A 223 -27.66 -11.33 2.96
CA ILE A 223 -26.44 -10.51 2.86
C ILE A 223 -25.34 -11.23 2.06
N GLY A 224 -25.36 -12.57 2.04
CA GLY A 224 -24.43 -13.38 1.24
C GLY A 224 -23.08 -13.64 1.91
N ILE A 225 -23.00 -13.49 3.23
CA ILE A 225 -21.87 -13.92 4.06
C ILE A 225 -22.34 -15.15 4.84
N GLU A 226 -21.62 -16.27 4.70
CA GLU A 226 -22.06 -17.61 5.16
C GLU A 226 -22.37 -17.65 6.67
N GLU A 227 -21.61 -16.88 7.45
CA GLU A 227 -21.73 -16.79 8.90
C GLU A 227 -22.90 -15.91 9.38
N LEU A 228 -23.49 -15.08 8.50
CA LEU A 228 -24.52 -14.11 8.89
C LEU A 228 -25.92 -14.67 8.68
N LYS A 229 -26.42 -15.43 9.65
CA LYS A 229 -27.74 -16.08 9.57
C LYS A 229 -28.84 -15.29 10.27
N THR A 230 -28.49 -14.53 11.30
CA THR A 230 -29.42 -13.76 12.14
C THR A 230 -29.04 -12.28 12.21
N LEU A 231 -29.96 -11.42 12.67
CA LEU A 231 -29.67 -10.02 12.94
C LEU A 231 -28.61 -9.87 14.03
N SER A 232 -28.58 -10.79 15.00
CA SER A 232 -27.54 -10.85 16.03
C SER A 232 -26.16 -11.10 15.43
N ASP A 233 -26.05 -12.02 14.47
CA ASP A 233 -24.78 -12.31 13.78
C ASP A 233 -24.30 -11.08 13.01
N VAL A 234 -25.20 -10.38 12.34
CA VAL A 234 -24.89 -9.14 11.61
C VAL A 234 -24.39 -8.04 12.54
N LYS A 235 -25.10 -7.78 13.65
CA LYS A 235 -24.68 -6.80 14.66
C LYS A 235 -23.30 -7.13 15.22
N LYS A 236 -23.07 -8.41 15.54
CA LYS A 236 -21.79 -8.88 16.06
C LYS A 236 -20.67 -8.71 15.02
N TYR A 237 -20.93 -9.06 13.76
CA TYR A 237 -19.97 -8.91 12.67
C TYR A 237 -19.56 -7.45 12.45
N ILE A 238 -20.54 -6.53 12.43
CA ILE A 238 -20.27 -5.09 12.32
C ILE A 238 -19.47 -4.61 13.53
N TYR A 239 -19.89 -4.99 14.75
CA TYR A 239 -19.19 -4.62 15.98
C TYR A 239 -17.75 -5.10 15.97
N ASP A 240 -17.51 -6.38 15.69
CA ASP A 240 -16.17 -6.98 15.68
C ASP A 240 -15.29 -6.32 14.62
N SER A 241 -15.82 -6.08 13.41
CA SER A 241 -15.08 -5.41 12.32
C SER A 241 -14.69 -3.97 12.66
N LEU A 242 -15.61 -3.20 13.24
CA LEU A 242 -15.32 -1.83 13.68
C LEU A 242 -14.36 -1.82 14.87
N MET A 243 -14.46 -2.78 15.78
CA MET A 243 -13.56 -2.88 16.92
C MET A 243 -12.12 -3.18 16.47
N GLU A 244 -11.92 -4.09 15.51
CA GLU A 244 -10.62 -4.34 14.89
C GLU A 244 -10.02 -3.09 14.23
N GLN A 245 -10.87 -2.22 13.66
CA GLN A 245 -10.43 -0.94 13.12
C GLN A 245 -9.99 0.02 14.22
N ILE A 246 -10.85 0.26 15.21
CA ILE A 246 -10.62 1.22 16.30
C ILE A 246 -9.41 0.82 17.15
N VAL A 247 -9.31 -0.47 17.52
CA VAL A 247 -8.14 -1.01 18.24
C VAL A 247 -6.87 -0.87 17.39
N GLY A 248 -6.95 -1.20 16.10
CA GLY A 248 -5.82 -1.08 15.18
C GLY A 248 -5.32 0.36 15.02
N GLU A 249 -6.24 1.33 14.94
CA GLU A 249 -5.92 2.76 14.85
C GLU A 249 -5.32 3.28 16.15
N ALA A 250 -5.93 2.98 17.30
CA ALA A 250 -5.40 3.39 18.60
C ALA A 250 -3.99 2.82 18.87
N LEU A 251 -3.74 1.56 18.48
CA LEU A 251 -2.41 0.96 18.56
C LEU A 251 -1.41 1.64 17.62
N PHE A 252 -1.82 1.99 16.41
CA PHE A 252 -0.98 2.72 15.47
C PHE A 252 -0.59 4.10 16.03
N GLU A 253 -1.57 4.90 16.46
CA GLU A 253 -1.36 6.24 17.02
C GLU A 253 -0.48 6.20 18.26
N TYR A 254 -0.71 5.23 19.16
CA TYR A 254 0.11 5.07 20.35
C TYR A 254 1.55 4.65 20.00
N GLY A 255 1.72 3.73 19.05
CA GLY A 255 3.03 3.34 18.54
C GLY A 255 3.79 4.53 17.95
N TRP A 256 3.10 5.37 17.18
CA TRP A 256 3.65 6.61 16.66
C TRP A 256 4.11 7.56 17.78
N ARG A 257 3.27 7.79 18.79
CA ARG A 257 3.60 8.63 19.96
C ARG A 257 4.80 8.09 20.74
N ILE A 258 4.96 6.78 20.84
CA ILE A 258 6.15 6.16 21.45
C ILE A 258 7.41 6.55 20.65
N VAL A 259 7.39 6.42 19.33
CA VAL A 259 8.55 6.77 18.48
C VAL A 259 8.88 8.26 18.59
N GLU A 260 7.88 9.14 18.49
CA GLU A 260 8.11 10.58 18.63
C GLU A 260 8.66 10.93 20.02
N SER A 261 8.13 10.33 21.09
CA SER A 261 8.65 10.55 22.45
C SER A 261 10.10 10.08 22.63
N ILE A 262 10.48 8.96 21.99
CA ILE A 262 11.89 8.51 21.96
C ILE A 262 12.73 9.52 21.18
N LYS A 263 12.27 9.97 20.01
CA LYS A 263 13.00 10.94 19.18
C LYS A 263 13.22 12.26 19.92
N GLU A 264 12.21 12.78 20.61
CA GLU A 264 12.27 14.00 21.42
C GLU A 264 13.20 13.90 22.64
N GLU A 265 13.40 12.69 23.19
CA GLU A 265 14.34 12.45 24.29
C GLU A 265 15.81 12.58 23.87
N ASN A 266 16.08 12.40 22.58
CA ASN A 266 17.43 12.25 22.05
C ASN A 266 17.86 13.49 21.26
N ASN A 267 19.17 13.70 21.18
CA ASN A 267 19.73 14.75 20.33
C ASN A 267 19.31 14.53 18.87
N GLU A 268 19.10 15.64 18.17
CA GLU A 268 18.81 15.60 16.74
C GLU A 268 19.93 14.87 15.98
N ILE A 269 19.52 14.06 15.02
CA ILE A 269 20.43 13.30 14.18
C ILE A 269 20.97 14.22 13.10
N GLU A 270 22.24 14.61 13.23
CA GLU A 270 22.93 15.39 12.21
C GLU A 270 23.20 14.53 10.97
N LEU A 271 22.59 14.93 9.84
CA LEU A 271 22.78 14.31 8.54
C LEU A 271 23.81 15.09 7.70
N PRO A 272 24.76 14.41 7.03
CA PRO A 272 25.66 15.07 6.09
C PRO A 272 24.90 15.71 4.92
N GLU A 273 25.26 16.95 4.57
CA GLU A 273 24.61 17.70 3.47
C GLU A 273 24.64 16.95 2.13
N GLU A 274 25.75 16.28 1.84
CA GLU A 274 25.91 15.46 0.62
C GLU A 274 24.92 14.28 0.54
N LEU A 275 24.51 13.72 1.68
CA LEU A 275 23.49 12.67 1.73
C LEU A 275 22.11 13.24 1.40
N ILE A 276 21.76 14.38 2.02
CA ILE A 276 20.49 15.07 1.78
C ILE A 276 20.38 15.48 0.30
N GLN A 277 21.41 16.12 -0.24
CA GLN A 277 21.41 16.58 -1.62
C GLN A 277 21.33 15.43 -2.62
N SER A 278 21.98 14.30 -2.34
CA SER A 278 21.87 13.09 -3.16
C SER A 278 20.43 12.58 -3.24
N ASP A 279 19.73 12.51 -2.10
CA ASP A 279 18.33 12.06 -2.08
C ASP A 279 17.37 13.08 -2.71
N ILE A 280 17.59 14.39 -2.55
CA ILE A 280 16.81 15.42 -3.26
C ILE A 280 16.92 15.24 -4.77
N ASN A 281 18.13 14.98 -5.28
CA ASN A 281 18.37 14.81 -6.71
C ASN A 281 17.79 13.50 -7.25
N ALA A 282 17.75 12.45 -6.43
CA ALA A 282 17.19 11.16 -6.80
C ALA A 282 15.65 11.11 -6.68
N PHE A 283 15.06 11.95 -5.84
CA PHE A 283 13.62 11.96 -5.60
C PHE A 283 12.86 12.66 -6.72
N ASN A 284 11.94 11.95 -7.36
CA ASN A 284 11.12 12.49 -8.44
C ASN A 284 9.93 13.31 -7.91
N PHE A 285 10.22 14.51 -7.38
CA PHE A 285 9.17 15.44 -6.99
C PHE A 285 8.31 15.81 -8.20
N ALA A 286 6.99 15.80 -8.03
CA ALA A 286 6.07 16.26 -9.08
C ALA A 286 6.43 17.70 -9.50
N PRO A 287 6.28 18.07 -10.79
CA PRO A 287 6.54 19.43 -11.25
C PRO A 287 5.71 20.49 -10.51
N SER A 288 4.54 20.10 -10.00
CA SER A 288 3.62 20.93 -9.21
C SER A 288 3.82 20.81 -7.70
N PHE A 289 4.95 20.25 -7.24
CA PHE A 289 5.19 20.09 -5.81
C PHE A 289 5.39 21.45 -5.14
N GLU A 290 4.53 21.76 -4.17
CA GLU A 290 4.60 22.94 -3.31
C GLU A 290 5.08 22.51 -1.91
N GLY A 291 6.26 22.97 -1.49
CA GLY A 291 6.84 22.65 -0.18
C GLY A 291 8.36 22.71 -0.15
N ASN A 292 8.94 22.50 1.04
CA ASN A 292 10.39 22.42 1.20
C ASN A 292 10.89 20.99 0.94
N LYS A 293 11.57 20.78 -0.19
CA LYS A 293 12.12 19.47 -0.58
C LYS A 293 13.15 18.94 0.41
N GLU A 294 13.99 19.84 0.94
CA GLU A 294 15.04 19.51 1.88
C GLU A 294 14.45 18.96 3.18
N GLU A 295 13.43 19.64 3.71
CA GLU A 295 12.72 19.21 4.93
C GLU A 295 12.07 17.83 4.76
N ILE A 296 11.46 17.56 3.61
CA ILE A 296 10.84 16.25 3.32
C ILE A 296 11.90 15.14 3.24
N VAL A 297 13.00 15.38 2.53
CA VAL A 297 14.08 14.40 2.40
C VAL A 297 14.73 14.17 3.76
N HIS A 298 15.04 15.24 4.50
CA HIS A 298 15.59 15.18 5.84
C HIS A 298 14.70 14.33 6.77
N SER A 299 13.41 14.66 6.83
CA SER A 299 12.43 13.91 7.63
C SER A 299 12.35 12.44 7.20
N SER A 300 12.40 12.15 5.90
CA SER A 300 12.36 10.78 5.37
C SER A 300 13.57 9.95 5.79
N ILE A 301 14.78 10.53 5.75
CA ILE A 301 16.03 9.87 6.17
C ILE A 301 16.03 9.65 7.69
N VAL A 302 15.63 10.66 8.46
CA VAL A 302 15.53 10.59 9.93
C VAL A 302 14.50 9.55 10.37
N ASN A 303 13.31 9.53 9.76
CA ASN A 303 12.27 8.54 10.07
C ASN A 303 12.72 7.12 9.70
N TYR A 304 13.41 6.95 8.57
CA TYR A 304 14.01 5.67 8.22
C TYR A 304 14.96 5.17 9.32
N PHE A 305 15.84 6.02 9.84
CA PHE A 305 16.70 5.65 10.95
C PHE A 305 15.90 5.24 12.18
N TRP A 306 14.97 6.09 12.65
CA TRP A 306 14.25 5.84 13.89
C TRP A 306 13.39 4.59 13.84
N PHE A 307 12.71 4.31 12.72
CA PHE A 307 11.91 3.09 12.60
C PHE A 307 12.79 1.85 12.65
N ASN A 308 13.92 1.85 11.95
CA ASN A 308 14.86 0.73 11.99
C ASN A 308 15.48 0.57 13.39
N TRP A 309 15.84 1.67 14.04
CA TRP A 309 16.40 1.66 15.38
C TRP A 309 15.40 1.10 16.39
N VAL A 310 14.16 1.58 16.38
CA VAL A 310 13.08 1.11 17.26
C VAL A 310 12.78 -0.36 16.98
N ALA A 311 12.63 -0.76 15.72
CA ALA A 311 12.43 -2.16 15.36
C ALA A 311 13.55 -3.04 15.93
N ARG A 312 14.81 -2.61 15.82
CA ARG A 312 15.94 -3.36 16.36
C ARG A 312 15.99 -3.36 17.89
N LYS A 313 15.80 -2.19 18.52
CA LYS A 313 15.85 -1.98 19.97
C LYS A 313 14.79 -2.80 20.69
N PHE A 314 13.59 -2.86 20.12
CA PHE A 314 12.45 -3.60 20.65
C PHE A 314 12.31 -5.00 20.06
N ASP A 315 13.28 -5.49 19.27
CA ASP A 315 13.25 -6.82 18.65
C ASP A 315 11.93 -7.12 17.92
N ILE A 316 11.48 -6.15 17.12
CA ILE A 316 10.27 -6.23 16.31
C ILE A 316 10.66 -6.59 14.89
N SER A 317 10.04 -7.63 14.36
CA SER A 317 10.12 -8.00 12.94
C SER A 317 8.73 -8.02 12.32
N ILE A 318 8.67 -7.79 11.01
CA ILE A 318 7.45 -7.88 10.21
C ILE A 318 7.60 -9.05 9.25
N THR A 319 6.64 -9.96 9.26
CA THR A 319 6.63 -11.11 8.37
C THR A 319 5.90 -10.77 7.05
N ASN A 320 6.16 -11.56 6.01
CA ASN A 320 5.44 -11.42 4.75
C ASN A 320 3.93 -11.70 4.90
N ASN A 321 3.55 -12.58 5.82
CA ASN A 321 2.13 -12.88 6.07
C ASN A 321 1.40 -11.65 6.62
N GLU A 322 2.02 -10.95 7.56
CA GLU A 322 1.46 -9.74 8.16
C GLU A 322 1.36 -8.61 7.14
N LEU A 323 2.40 -8.45 6.32
CA LEU A 323 2.42 -7.48 5.24
C LEU A 323 1.30 -7.76 4.23
N ASN A 324 1.19 -9.01 3.77
CA ASN A 324 0.16 -9.41 2.81
C ASN A 324 -1.25 -9.26 3.37
N TYR A 325 -1.44 -9.60 4.64
CA TYR A 325 -2.70 -9.42 5.35
C TYR A 325 -3.11 -7.95 5.39
N GLU A 326 -2.21 -7.06 5.85
CA GLU A 326 -2.53 -5.64 5.96
C GLU A 326 -2.69 -4.99 4.58
N VAL A 327 -1.91 -5.38 3.57
CA VAL A 327 -2.12 -4.94 2.17
C VAL A 327 -3.49 -5.36 1.67
N LYS A 328 -3.92 -6.62 1.91
CA LYS A 328 -5.24 -7.11 1.52
C LYS A 328 -6.33 -6.30 2.21
N ARG A 329 -6.18 -6.03 3.52
CA ARG A 329 -7.10 -5.20 4.30
C ARG A 329 -7.18 -3.76 3.77
N VAL A 330 -6.05 -3.10 3.49
CA VAL A 330 -6.06 -1.74 2.93
C VAL A 330 -6.79 -1.71 1.58
N LYS A 331 -6.55 -2.72 0.72
CA LYS A 331 -7.24 -2.84 -0.58
C LYS A 331 -8.75 -3.02 -0.46
N THR A 332 -9.27 -3.59 0.63
CA THR A 332 -10.73 -3.67 0.80
C THR A 332 -11.39 -2.31 1.04
N PHE A 333 -10.63 -1.29 1.45
CA PHE A 333 -11.11 0.07 1.65
C PHE A 333 -10.87 0.99 0.45
N LEU A 334 -10.07 0.55 -0.53
CA LEU A 334 -9.77 1.30 -1.73
C LEU A 334 -10.70 0.91 -2.89
N ASN A 335 -11.18 1.88 -3.66
CA ASN A 335 -11.91 1.62 -4.90
C ASN A 335 -11.03 0.81 -5.87
N MET A 336 -11.64 0.01 -6.75
CA MET A 336 -10.93 -0.92 -7.66
C MET A 336 -9.81 -0.27 -8.48
N GLU A 337 -9.94 1.01 -8.84
CA GLU A 337 -8.93 1.78 -9.59
C GLU A 337 -7.66 2.07 -8.78
N ASN A 338 -7.77 2.20 -7.45
CA ASN A 338 -6.66 2.54 -6.55
C ASN A 338 -5.90 1.33 -6.01
N ASN A 339 -6.36 0.11 -6.30
CA ASN A 339 -5.76 -1.13 -5.80
C ASN A 339 -4.31 -1.38 -6.26
N LYS A 340 -3.84 -0.67 -7.27
CA LYS A 340 -2.46 -0.76 -7.79
C LYS A 340 -1.46 0.17 -7.10
N GLN A 341 -1.90 1.04 -6.17
CA GLN A 341 -1.08 2.12 -5.60
C GLN A 341 -0.83 1.98 -4.09
N VAL A 342 -1.03 0.80 -3.49
CA VAL A 342 -0.74 0.61 -2.07
C VAL A 342 0.77 0.71 -1.83
N ASP A 343 1.19 1.70 -1.05
CA ASP A 343 2.56 1.90 -0.62
C ASP A 343 2.92 0.86 0.46
N ILE A 344 3.67 -0.17 0.04
CA ILE A 344 4.09 -1.28 0.89
C ILE A 344 4.92 -0.79 2.09
N LYS A 345 5.72 0.28 1.91
CA LYS A 345 6.55 0.82 2.99
C LYS A 345 5.67 1.38 4.10
N LYS A 346 4.67 2.19 3.75
CA LYS A 346 3.71 2.74 4.74
C LYS A 346 2.92 1.65 5.45
N VAL A 347 2.59 0.56 4.76
CA VAL A 347 1.95 -0.60 5.39
C VAL A 347 2.89 -1.25 6.40
N ALA A 348 4.16 -1.45 6.06
CA ALA A 348 5.15 -1.98 7.00
C ALA A 348 5.33 -1.05 8.22
N ASP A 349 5.44 0.26 8.01
CA ASP A 349 5.55 1.24 9.08
C ASP A 349 4.33 1.18 10.02
N ALA A 350 3.11 1.05 9.47
CA ALA A 350 1.90 0.89 10.27
C ALA A 350 1.89 -0.39 11.12
N ILE A 351 2.37 -1.51 10.57
CA ILE A 351 2.51 -2.76 11.32
C ILE A 351 3.55 -2.60 12.44
N LEU A 352 4.69 -1.96 12.16
CA LEU A 352 5.74 -1.68 13.15
C LEU A 352 5.17 -0.90 14.33
N MET A 353 4.45 0.20 14.08
CA MET A 353 3.87 1.03 15.13
C MET A 353 2.89 0.24 16.00
N LYS A 354 1.98 -0.51 15.38
CA LYS A 354 1.01 -1.34 16.10
C LYS A 354 1.72 -2.40 16.97
N LYS A 355 2.75 -3.05 16.45
CA LYS A 355 3.54 -4.03 17.22
C LYS A 355 4.31 -3.41 18.37
N LEU A 356 4.89 -2.22 18.16
CA LEU A 356 5.58 -1.47 19.19
C LEU A 356 4.63 -1.12 20.34
N ALA A 357 3.45 -0.59 20.01
CA ALA A 357 2.39 -0.32 20.97
C ALA A 357 2.03 -1.57 21.79
N VAL A 358 1.76 -2.70 21.13
CA VAL A 358 1.44 -3.96 21.81
C VAL A 358 2.57 -4.41 22.74
N LYS A 359 3.82 -4.30 22.30
CA LYS A 359 4.98 -4.68 23.11
C LYS A 359 5.08 -3.82 24.38
N VAL A 360 5.01 -2.49 24.24
CA VAL A 360 5.08 -1.55 25.37
C VAL A 360 3.91 -1.74 26.34
N LEU A 361 2.69 -1.95 25.83
CA LEU A 361 1.51 -2.19 26.67
C LEU A 361 1.58 -3.52 27.43
N LYS A 362 2.18 -4.56 26.83
CA LYS A 362 2.46 -5.83 27.52
C LYS A 362 3.50 -5.66 28.62
N GLU A 363 4.57 -4.92 28.38
CA GLU A 363 5.62 -4.64 29.37
C GLU A 363 5.08 -3.87 30.58
N SER A 364 4.12 -2.95 30.37
CA SER A 364 3.47 -2.19 31.45
C SER A 364 2.29 -2.91 32.11
N LYS A 365 1.94 -4.13 31.67
CA LYS A 365 0.77 -4.91 32.14
C LYS A 365 -0.54 -4.15 32.01
N ASN A 366 -0.69 -3.42 30.90
CA ASN A 366 -1.91 -2.67 30.65
C ASN A 366 -3.10 -3.61 30.40
N SER A 367 -4.21 -3.41 31.11
CA SER A 367 -5.41 -4.25 31.02
C SER A 367 -6.05 -4.26 29.62
N PHE A 368 -5.79 -3.24 28.81
CA PHE A 368 -6.26 -3.16 27.43
C PHE A 368 -5.86 -4.40 26.61
N ILE A 369 -4.66 -4.94 26.83
CA ILE A 369 -4.18 -6.09 26.07
C ILE A 369 -5.09 -7.30 26.32
N ASP A 370 -5.41 -7.58 27.57
CA ASP A 370 -6.26 -8.73 27.91
C ASP A 370 -7.72 -8.52 27.48
N GLU A 371 -8.22 -7.28 27.58
CA GLU A 371 -9.59 -6.93 27.23
C GLU A 371 -9.85 -7.00 25.71
N PHE A 372 -8.88 -6.56 24.90
CA PHE A 372 -9.05 -6.40 23.44
C PHE A 372 -8.21 -7.36 22.59
N ASP A 373 -7.53 -8.37 23.17
CA ASP A 373 -6.63 -9.31 22.46
C ASP A 373 -7.25 -9.90 21.18
N LYS A 374 -8.54 -10.25 21.23
CA LYS A 374 -9.25 -10.81 20.06
C LYS A 374 -9.23 -9.89 18.83
N TYR A 375 -9.17 -8.58 19.05
CA TYR A 375 -9.20 -7.52 18.03
C TYR A 375 -7.80 -7.01 17.64
N ILE A 376 -6.75 -7.52 18.29
CA ILE A 376 -5.37 -7.26 17.91
C ILE A 376 -4.97 -8.30 16.85
N ILE A 377 -5.03 -7.90 15.58
CA ILE A 377 -4.79 -8.80 14.44
C ILE A 377 -3.65 -8.28 13.58
N PHE A 378 -2.64 -9.13 13.38
CA PHE A 378 -1.50 -8.86 12.51
C PHE A 378 -1.47 -9.77 11.28
N GLU A 379 -2.11 -10.95 11.33
CA GLU A 379 -2.15 -11.91 10.24
C GLU A 379 -3.51 -12.64 10.20
N GLU A 380 -3.80 -13.29 9.07
CA GLU A 380 -5.01 -14.11 8.91
C GLU A 380 -5.02 -15.21 9.97
N LYS A 381 -5.95 -15.12 10.93
CA LYS A 381 -6.25 -16.24 11.82
C LYS A 381 -6.90 -17.31 10.95
N ASN A 382 -6.20 -18.42 10.71
CA ASN A 382 -6.84 -19.62 10.17
C ASN A 382 -7.97 -20.00 11.13
N LYS A 383 -9.20 -19.61 10.78
CA LYS A 383 -10.40 -20.08 11.48
C LYS A 383 -10.54 -21.55 11.12
N ALA A 384 -10.17 -22.41 12.06
CA ALA A 384 -10.38 -23.86 11.99
C ALA A 384 -11.87 -24.20 12.17
#